data_AF-A0A7Y2VL13-F1
#
_entry.id   AF-A0A7Y2VL13-F1
#
_cell.length_a   1.000
_cell.length_b   1.000
_cell.length_c   1.000
_cell.angle_alpha   90.00
_cell.angle_beta   90.00
_cell.angle_gamma   90.00
#
_symmetry.space_group_name_H-M   'P 1'
#
loop_
_entity.id
_entity.type
_entity.pdbx_description
1 polymer ?
#
loop_
_entity_poly.entity_id
_entity_poly.type
_entity_poly.pdbx_seq_one_letter_code
_entity_poly.pdbx_strand_id
1 'polypeptide(L)'
;MMIFNYLQPISMALCVLGLAWSPVLAAKPEPDACIALGALAWDDWTSIDGGGSGMPAGESEREYLRCKSCHGWDRLGENGGYVRRTRTAGRPNAGLGDTDTRTRDIAPGMGDYYHVRAAEILHEGIGRAFGDGSGSWVVLDGNSDAQARADHAAGYTLGNQHPDFSTTGANAGDTVLTQDQLDCLVDFINFGDADPKFYFFGIDEDVNPVQYGIHPGASATAGRTFYVENCLVCHGEPEEDFQGANNGKPQGGILSFLAGDGAYSKFVHKARWGNPDTIMTRETIGTPNSQDMIDVMLYLQESLAEDFTVSGGIAGSWWNPDRSGEGFQVDIGQDGIVVVAFYTYDTQGNQMWLWGSGTYVEDRIIVDAYLTDGAMYGEVFDPLAVNRYLWGTITLIFETCYTARAELLPKPEFASEFESLVIPITRLIDPINCEGGQATSLQ
;
A
#
# COMPACT_ATOMS: atom_id res chain seq x y z
N MET A 1 78.33 3.15 52.40
CA MET A 1 78.20 3.59 53.81
C MET A 1 76.73 3.92 54.04
N MET A 2 75.99 3.00 54.68
CA MET A 2 74.74 3.18 55.48
C MET A 2 73.56 4.01 54.86
N ILE A 3 72.26 3.64 54.86
CA ILE A 3 71.48 2.68 55.66
C ILE A 3 69.96 2.69 55.23
N PHE A 4 69.25 1.57 55.48
CA PHE A 4 67.77 1.28 55.66
C PHE A 4 66.74 1.56 54.52
N ASN A 5 66.03 0.55 53.94
CA ASN A 5 64.92 -0.34 54.39
C ASN A 5 63.55 0.34 54.63
N TYR A 6 62.49 -0.10 53.92
CA TYR A 6 61.34 -0.82 54.51
C TYR A 6 60.40 -1.40 53.41
N LEU A 7 60.14 -2.71 53.51
CA LEU A 7 59.10 -3.49 52.83
C LEU A 7 57.89 -3.59 53.75
N GLN A 8 56.65 -3.56 53.21
CA GLN A 8 55.49 -4.20 53.83
C GLN A 8 54.51 -4.77 52.78
N PRO A 9 53.71 -5.81 53.14
CA PRO A 9 53.20 -6.81 52.20
C PRO A 9 51.69 -6.72 51.93
N ILE A 10 51.28 -7.43 50.88
CA ILE A 10 49.93 -7.64 50.38
C ILE A 10 49.15 -8.57 51.34
N SER A 11 47.95 -8.15 51.77
CA SER A 11 46.97 -9.00 52.46
C SER A 11 45.75 -9.23 51.58
N MET A 12 45.48 -10.52 51.36
CA MET A 12 44.38 -11.13 50.65
C MET A 12 43.13 -11.14 51.54
N ALA A 13 41.99 -10.65 51.04
CA ALA A 13 40.68 -10.81 51.69
C ALA A 13 39.69 -11.42 50.70
N LEU A 14 39.33 -12.68 50.95
CA LEU A 14 38.20 -13.38 50.33
C LEU A 14 36.90 -12.67 50.73
N CYS A 15 36.10 -12.26 49.74
CA CYS A 15 34.70 -11.91 49.94
C CYS A 15 33.82 -12.98 49.30
N VAL A 16 32.92 -13.50 50.13
CA VAL A 16 32.00 -14.61 49.87
C VAL A 16 30.84 -14.13 48.99
N LEU A 17 30.50 -14.95 47.99
CA LEU A 17 29.37 -14.80 47.06
C LEU A 17 28.02 -14.69 47.79
N GLY A 18 27.32 -13.58 47.57
CA GLY A 18 25.87 -13.49 47.73
C GLY A 18 25.21 -13.59 46.35
N LEU A 19 24.56 -14.72 46.07
CA LEU A 19 23.67 -14.87 44.91
C LEU A 19 22.38 -14.09 45.20
N ALA A 20 22.30 -12.86 44.68
CA ALA A 20 21.04 -12.15 44.53
C ALA A 20 20.42 -12.56 43.19
N TRP A 21 19.22 -13.13 43.22
CA TRP A 21 18.34 -13.18 42.06
C TRP A 21 17.92 -11.76 41.71
N SER A 22 18.55 -11.18 40.68
CA SER A 22 18.00 -10.04 39.98
C SER A 22 16.88 -10.52 39.07
N PRO A 23 15.71 -9.86 39.03
CA PRO A 23 14.79 -10.07 37.91
C PRO A 23 15.55 -9.63 36.65
N VAL A 24 15.63 -10.53 35.67
CA VAL A 24 16.13 -10.19 34.35
C VAL A 24 15.14 -9.17 33.77
N LEU A 25 15.49 -7.87 33.79
CA LEU A 25 14.97 -6.97 32.77
C LEU A 25 15.48 -7.56 31.45
N ALA A 26 14.57 -8.08 30.63
CA ALA A 26 14.91 -8.49 29.29
C ALA A 26 15.56 -7.29 28.59
N ALA A 27 16.69 -7.53 27.91
CA ALA A 27 17.33 -6.48 27.15
C ALA A 27 16.40 -6.06 26.00
N LYS A 28 16.20 -4.75 25.82
CA LYS A 28 15.50 -4.18 24.66
C LYS A 28 16.02 -4.85 23.38
N PRO A 29 15.15 -5.31 22.46
CA PRO A 29 15.61 -5.86 21.18
C PRO A 29 16.44 -4.82 20.41
N GLU A 30 17.39 -5.26 19.59
CA GLU A 30 18.11 -4.39 18.65
C GLU A 30 17.12 -3.51 17.85
N PRO A 31 17.48 -2.31 17.39
CA PRO A 31 16.54 -1.35 16.81
C PRO A 31 15.55 -1.96 15.81
N ASP A 32 16.01 -2.81 14.89
CA ASP A 32 15.14 -3.49 13.91
C ASP A 32 14.17 -4.49 14.53
N ALA A 33 14.61 -5.23 15.55
CA ALA A 33 13.77 -6.19 16.28
C ALA A 33 12.74 -5.48 17.16
N CYS A 34 13.08 -4.31 17.71
CA CYS A 34 12.16 -3.54 18.54
C CYS A 34 11.08 -2.86 17.69
N ILE A 35 11.45 -2.30 16.53
CA ILE A 35 10.46 -1.79 15.56
C ILE A 35 9.47 -2.90 15.14
N ALA A 36 9.97 -4.10 14.83
CA ALA A 36 9.11 -5.22 14.47
C ALA A 36 8.18 -5.64 15.62
N LEU A 37 8.70 -5.74 16.85
CA LEU A 37 7.89 -6.05 18.03
C LEU A 37 6.81 -4.98 18.27
N GLY A 38 7.16 -3.70 18.13
CA GLY A 38 6.21 -2.60 18.24
C GLY A 38 5.11 -2.66 17.18
N ALA A 39 5.45 -3.02 15.94
CA ALA A 39 4.48 -3.21 14.87
C ALA A 39 3.53 -4.40 15.14
N LEU A 40 4.04 -5.50 15.70
CA LEU A 40 3.21 -6.65 16.09
C LEU A 40 2.32 -6.31 17.29
N ALA A 41 2.82 -5.56 18.27
CA ALA A 41 2.02 -5.07 19.39
C ALA A 41 0.94 -4.07 18.95
N TRP A 42 1.19 -3.28 17.90
CA TRP A 42 0.20 -2.39 17.30
C TRP A 42 -1.00 -3.13 16.70
N ASP A 43 -0.77 -4.26 16.02
CA ASP A 43 -1.85 -5.18 15.61
C ASP A 43 -2.48 -5.79 16.85
N ASP A 44 -1.67 -6.43 17.70
CA ASP A 44 -2.16 -7.20 18.82
C ASP A 44 -1.11 -7.42 19.94
N TRP A 45 -1.07 -6.48 20.88
CA TRP A 45 -0.23 -6.58 22.06
C TRP A 45 -0.57 -7.74 23.01
N THR A 46 -1.73 -8.38 22.85
CA THR A 46 -2.10 -9.54 23.69
C THR A 46 -1.57 -10.86 23.12
N SER A 47 -1.13 -10.87 21.86
CA SER A 47 -0.55 -12.05 21.20
C SER A 47 0.88 -12.33 21.68
N ILE A 48 1.31 -13.59 21.59
CA ILE A 48 2.68 -13.99 21.96
C ILE A 48 3.69 -13.31 21.02
N ASP A 49 3.39 -13.24 19.73
CA ASP A 49 4.25 -12.60 18.72
C ASP A 49 4.44 -11.10 18.98
N GLY A 50 3.40 -10.44 19.51
CA GLY A 50 3.44 -9.04 19.95
C GLY A 50 4.09 -8.84 21.32
N GLY A 51 4.69 -9.86 21.93
CA GLY A 51 5.29 -9.80 23.28
C GLY A 51 4.30 -9.89 24.44
N GLY A 52 3.06 -10.25 24.15
CA GLY A 52 1.96 -10.37 25.11
C GLY A 52 1.89 -11.72 25.82
N SER A 53 1.03 -11.78 26.83
CA SER A 53 0.78 -12.98 27.64
C SER A 53 -0.67 -13.45 27.62
N GLY A 54 -1.50 -12.89 26.73
CA GLY A 54 -2.91 -13.21 26.58
C GLY A 54 -3.84 -12.02 26.88
N MET A 55 -5.14 -12.30 26.85
CA MET A 55 -6.19 -11.31 27.08
C MET A 55 -6.28 -10.91 28.56
N PRO A 56 -6.53 -9.62 28.87
CA PRO A 56 -6.90 -9.21 30.23
C PRO A 56 -8.25 -9.78 30.64
N ALA A 57 -8.52 -9.79 31.94
CA ALA A 57 -9.82 -10.15 32.47
C ALA A 57 -10.87 -9.08 32.10
N GLY A 58 -12.12 -9.53 31.88
CA GLY A 58 -13.25 -8.64 31.67
C GLY A 58 -13.50 -8.20 30.23
N GLU A 59 -12.53 -8.29 29.32
CA GLU A 59 -12.75 -8.07 27.88
C GLU A 59 -12.78 -9.40 27.12
N SER A 60 -13.89 -9.68 26.43
CA SER A 60 -14.04 -10.86 25.58
C SER A 60 -13.65 -10.61 24.12
N GLU A 61 -13.63 -9.35 23.70
CA GLU A 61 -13.44 -8.95 22.30
C GLU A 61 -12.09 -8.27 22.13
N ARG A 62 -11.13 -9.04 21.63
CA ARG A 62 -9.74 -8.61 21.39
C ARG A 62 -9.62 -7.30 20.60
N GLU A 63 -10.49 -7.08 19.62
CA GLU A 63 -10.48 -5.87 18.80
C GLU A 63 -10.69 -4.59 19.62
N TYR A 64 -11.30 -4.63 20.81
CA TYR A 64 -11.42 -3.45 21.68
C TYR A 64 -10.09 -3.03 22.35
N LEU A 65 -9.09 -3.92 22.34
CA LEU A 65 -7.80 -3.70 23.00
C LEU A 65 -6.69 -3.33 22.03
N ARG A 66 -6.88 -3.55 20.73
CA ARG A 66 -5.86 -3.36 19.71
C ARG A 66 -5.72 -1.89 19.35
N CYS A 67 -4.48 -1.37 19.30
CA CYS A 67 -4.19 0.03 18.99
C CYS A 67 -4.79 0.44 17.65
N LYS A 68 -4.59 -0.40 16.62
CA LYS A 68 -5.12 -0.18 15.27
C LYS A 68 -6.64 -0.08 15.23
N SER A 69 -7.39 -0.56 16.23
CA SER A 69 -8.85 -0.59 16.16
C SER A 69 -9.49 0.78 16.32
N CYS A 70 -8.85 1.67 17.06
CA CYS A 70 -9.25 3.07 17.16
C CYS A 70 -8.48 3.93 16.15
N HIS A 71 -7.18 3.69 16.01
CA HIS A 71 -6.29 4.56 15.24
C HIS A 71 -6.18 4.18 13.75
N GLY A 72 -6.77 3.08 13.29
CA GLY A 72 -6.54 2.60 11.94
C GLY A 72 -5.19 1.92 11.77
N TRP A 73 -4.96 1.27 10.63
CA TRP A 73 -3.63 0.75 10.29
C TRP A 73 -2.70 1.85 9.77
N ASP A 74 -3.29 2.86 9.17
CA ASP A 74 -2.67 4.11 8.76
C ASP A 74 -2.54 5.10 9.93
N ARG A 75 -2.89 4.74 11.17
CA ARG A 75 -2.75 5.61 12.35
C ARG A 75 -3.56 6.93 12.27
N LEU A 76 -4.45 7.08 11.29
CA LEU A 76 -5.28 8.27 11.06
C LEU A 76 -6.70 8.15 11.64
N GLY A 77 -7.12 6.94 12.03
CA GLY A 77 -8.47 6.67 12.51
C GLY A 77 -9.51 7.07 11.45
N GLU A 78 -10.42 7.97 11.83
CA GLU A 78 -11.44 8.46 10.91
C GLU A 78 -10.91 9.31 9.77
N ASN A 79 -9.74 9.94 9.91
CA ASN A 79 -9.13 10.77 8.88
C ASN A 79 -8.37 9.90 7.85
N GLY A 80 -8.87 8.70 7.58
CA GLY A 80 -8.16 7.68 6.81
C GLY A 80 -9.00 6.43 6.61
N GLY A 81 -8.37 5.27 6.64
CA GLY A 81 -9.03 4.01 6.26
C GLY A 81 -10.24 3.62 7.10
N TYR A 82 -10.43 4.24 8.27
CA TYR A 82 -11.53 3.93 9.18
C TYR A 82 -12.65 4.99 9.15
N VAL A 83 -12.65 5.93 8.19
CA VAL A 83 -13.68 6.97 8.02
C VAL A 83 -15.12 6.42 8.06
N ARG A 84 -15.34 5.18 7.62
CA ARG A 84 -16.65 4.50 7.61
C ARG A 84 -16.77 3.37 8.63
N ARG A 85 -15.81 3.22 9.56
CA ARG A 85 -15.80 2.12 10.54
C ARG A 85 -16.69 2.45 11.74
N THR A 86 -17.91 1.94 11.71
CA THR A 86 -18.81 1.97 12.86
C THR A 86 -18.46 0.94 13.92
N ARG A 87 -18.88 1.27 15.14
CA ARG A 87 -18.86 0.39 16.31
C ARG A 87 -19.75 -0.85 16.15
N THR A 88 -19.32 -1.99 16.70
CA THR A 88 -20.14 -3.22 16.78
C THR A 88 -19.94 -3.96 18.11
N ALA A 89 -20.66 -5.06 18.31
CA ALA A 89 -20.46 -5.94 19.47
C ALA A 89 -19.00 -6.40 19.60
N GLY A 90 -18.31 -6.61 18.49
CA GLY A 90 -16.94 -7.15 18.46
C GLY A 90 -15.85 -6.13 18.14
N ARG A 91 -16.15 -4.83 18.06
CA ARG A 91 -15.11 -3.81 17.81
C ARG A 91 -15.47 -2.41 18.32
N PRO A 92 -14.48 -1.60 18.72
CA PRO A 92 -14.71 -0.26 19.21
C PRO A 92 -15.17 0.66 18.08
N ASN A 93 -15.65 1.85 18.45
CA ASN A 93 -15.86 2.91 17.49
C ASN A 93 -14.52 3.52 17.12
N ALA A 94 -14.26 3.79 15.84
CA ALA A 94 -13.08 4.56 15.43
C ALA A 94 -13.30 6.08 15.56
N GLY A 95 -14.52 6.50 15.95
CA GLY A 95 -14.98 7.89 16.06
C GLY A 95 -16.32 8.13 15.35
N LEU A 96 -16.72 7.21 14.46
CA LEU A 96 -17.81 7.44 13.51
C LEU A 96 -19.16 7.48 14.20
N GLY A 97 -19.90 8.57 14.00
CA GLY A 97 -21.20 8.79 14.62
C GLY A 97 -21.13 9.12 16.11
N ASP A 98 -19.95 9.46 16.64
CA ASP A 98 -19.77 9.92 18.03
C ASP A 98 -19.99 11.43 18.18
N THR A 99 -20.34 11.84 19.40
CA THR A 99 -20.33 13.23 19.87
C THR A 99 -18.94 13.68 20.35
N ASP A 100 -18.06 12.74 20.73
CA ASP A 100 -16.66 13.03 21.03
C ASP A 100 -15.87 13.17 19.73
N THR A 101 -15.58 14.42 19.35
CA THR A 101 -14.85 14.78 18.12
C THR A 101 -13.34 14.84 18.31
N ARG A 102 -12.79 14.30 19.41
CA ARG A 102 -11.33 14.18 19.54
C ARG A 102 -10.81 13.34 18.39
N THR A 103 -9.68 13.73 17.82
CA THR A 103 -9.06 12.97 16.73
C THR A 103 -8.57 11.60 17.19
N ARG A 104 -8.59 10.61 16.30
CA ARG A 104 -7.89 9.33 16.46
C ARG A 104 -6.65 9.25 15.57
N ASP A 105 -6.35 10.32 14.86
CA ASP A 105 -5.10 10.50 14.15
C ASP A 105 -3.96 10.74 15.14
N ILE A 106 -2.96 9.86 15.06
CA ILE A 106 -1.71 9.95 15.82
C ILE A 106 -0.48 9.94 14.91
N ALA A 107 -0.66 10.11 13.59
CA ALA A 107 0.45 10.06 12.65
C ALA A 107 1.36 11.29 12.84
N PRO A 108 2.59 11.11 13.36
CA PRO A 108 3.43 12.22 13.82
C PRO A 108 3.91 13.12 12.66
N GLY A 109 4.00 12.59 11.44
CA GLY A 109 4.42 13.32 10.25
C GLY A 109 5.94 13.50 10.15
N MET A 110 6.40 13.81 8.92
CA MET A 110 7.81 13.88 8.50
C MET A 110 8.54 15.19 8.88
N GLY A 111 8.29 15.71 10.08
CA GLY A 111 8.92 16.96 10.53
C GLY A 111 8.45 17.36 11.91
N ASP A 112 9.19 16.92 12.94
CA ASP A 112 9.19 17.37 14.33
C ASP A 112 8.06 18.33 14.76
N TYR A 113 6.98 17.79 15.33
CA TYR A 113 6.27 18.50 16.42
C TYR A 113 5.50 17.57 17.38
N TYR A 114 5.26 16.30 17.03
CA TYR A 114 4.67 15.31 17.93
C TYR A 114 5.42 13.98 17.85
N HIS A 115 6.28 13.70 18.84
CA HIS A 115 6.73 12.34 19.11
C HIS A 115 5.74 11.71 20.10
N VAL A 116 5.18 10.54 19.77
CA VAL A 116 4.36 9.78 20.72
C VAL A 116 5.29 9.27 21.83
N ARG A 117 4.93 9.48 23.09
CA ARG A 117 5.70 8.99 24.24
C ARG A 117 4.89 7.91 24.95
N ALA A 118 5.53 7.28 25.92
CA ALA A 118 4.91 6.25 26.73
C ALA A 118 3.61 6.72 27.42
N ALA A 119 3.56 7.98 27.88
CA ALA A 119 2.40 8.52 28.60
C ALA A 119 1.15 8.60 27.71
N GLU A 120 1.31 8.95 26.43
CA GLU A 120 0.23 8.99 25.45
C GLU A 120 -0.27 7.59 25.06
N ILE A 121 0.52 6.53 25.27
CA ILE A 121 0.06 5.15 25.09
C ILE A 121 -0.62 4.64 26.37
N LEU A 122 -0.05 4.94 27.54
CA LEU A 122 -0.53 4.40 28.81
C LEU A 122 -1.89 4.95 29.24
N HIS A 123 -2.17 6.23 28.98
CA HIS A 123 -3.41 6.91 29.41
C HIS A 123 -3.69 6.77 30.92
N GLU A 124 -2.64 6.80 31.75
CA GLU A 124 -2.72 6.59 33.20
C GLU A 124 -3.75 7.52 33.86
N GLY A 125 -4.75 6.92 34.52
CA GLY A 125 -5.75 7.64 35.31
C GLY A 125 -6.82 8.37 34.50
N ILE A 126 -6.75 8.31 33.16
CA ILE A 126 -7.75 8.89 32.25
C ILE A 126 -8.34 7.87 31.28
N GLY A 127 -7.73 6.69 31.14
CA GLY A 127 -8.22 5.61 30.30
C GLY A 127 -9.38 4.83 30.94
N ARG A 128 -10.07 4.02 30.12
CA ARG A 128 -11.18 3.16 30.55
C ARG A 128 -10.70 1.81 31.10
N ALA A 129 -11.59 1.13 31.84
CA ALA A 129 -11.35 -0.25 32.22
C ALA A 129 -11.52 -1.20 31.01
N PHE A 130 -10.81 -2.33 30.98
CA PHE A 130 -10.91 -3.29 29.87
C PHE A 130 -12.32 -3.83 29.72
N GLY A 131 -13.01 -4.13 30.83
CA GLY A 131 -14.39 -4.62 30.80
C GLY A 131 -15.42 -3.66 30.20
N ASP A 132 -15.08 -2.39 30.03
CA ASP A 132 -15.97 -1.40 29.40
C ASP A 132 -15.93 -1.46 27.87
N GLY A 133 -14.97 -2.16 27.26
CA GLY A 133 -14.84 -2.24 25.80
C GLY A 133 -16.05 -2.90 25.14
N SER A 134 -16.11 -4.23 25.06
CA SER A 134 -17.31 -4.92 24.54
C SER A 134 -18.58 -4.59 25.34
N GLY A 135 -18.45 -4.36 26.65
CA GLY A 135 -19.54 -4.03 27.56
C GLY A 135 -20.25 -2.70 27.25
N SER A 136 -19.62 -1.78 26.52
CA SER A 136 -20.28 -0.53 26.15
C SER A 136 -21.32 -0.71 25.03
N TRP A 137 -21.42 -1.89 24.37
CA TRP A 137 -22.22 -2.05 23.15
C TRP A 137 -23.63 -2.52 23.46
N VAL A 138 -24.61 -1.85 22.84
CA VAL A 138 -26.03 -2.16 22.98
C VAL A 138 -26.65 -2.29 21.60
N VAL A 139 -27.41 -3.36 21.34
CA VAL A 139 -28.17 -3.51 20.08
C VAL A 139 -29.27 -2.45 20.04
N LEU A 140 -29.50 -1.83 18.88
CA LEU A 140 -30.74 -1.13 18.60
C LEU A 140 -31.54 -1.85 17.51
N ASP A 141 -32.83 -1.99 17.75
CA ASP A 141 -33.83 -2.52 16.82
C ASP A 141 -35.11 -1.65 16.85
N GLY A 142 -36.10 -2.01 16.04
CA GLY A 142 -37.36 -1.27 15.95
C GLY A 142 -38.20 -1.21 17.23
N ASN A 143 -37.88 -2.00 18.25
CA ASN A 143 -38.62 -2.08 19.52
C ASN A 143 -37.80 -1.59 20.73
N SER A 144 -36.57 -1.12 20.51
CA SER A 144 -35.70 -0.66 21.59
C SER A 144 -36.37 0.45 22.39
N ASP A 145 -36.29 0.42 23.71
CA ASP A 145 -36.92 1.43 24.56
C ASP A 145 -36.04 2.69 24.72
N ALA A 146 -36.49 3.64 25.54
CA ALA A 146 -35.73 4.88 25.76
C ALA A 146 -34.40 4.63 26.49
N GLN A 147 -34.31 3.61 27.34
CA GLN A 147 -33.11 3.27 28.07
C GLN A 147 -32.08 2.63 27.14
N ALA A 148 -32.48 1.65 26.32
CA ALA A 148 -31.60 1.03 25.35
C ALA A 148 -31.01 2.05 24.36
N ARG A 149 -31.80 3.04 23.93
CA ARG A 149 -31.29 4.17 23.12
C ARG A 149 -30.29 5.04 23.87
N ALA A 150 -30.53 5.32 25.14
CA ALA A 150 -29.61 6.10 25.97
C ALA A 150 -28.30 5.34 26.22
N ASP A 151 -28.37 4.05 26.53
CA ASP A 151 -27.21 3.19 26.77
C ASP A 151 -26.38 2.99 25.50
N HIS A 152 -27.05 2.81 24.34
CA HIS A 152 -26.38 2.77 23.05
C HIS A 152 -25.61 4.07 22.77
N ALA A 153 -26.24 5.22 23.00
CA ALA A 153 -25.62 6.53 22.82
C ALA A 153 -24.44 6.75 23.79
N ALA A 154 -24.60 6.41 25.08
CA ALA A 154 -23.51 6.47 26.06
C ALA A 154 -22.35 5.52 25.70
N GLY A 155 -22.69 4.40 25.08
CA GLY A 155 -21.74 3.42 24.58
C GLY A 155 -20.80 3.93 23.49
N TYR A 156 -21.19 4.94 22.71
CA TYR A 156 -20.28 5.60 21.78
C TYR A 156 -19.13 6.28 22.53
N THR A 157 -19.45 7.09 23.54
CA THR A 157 -18.45 7.77 24.36
C THR A 157 -17.51 6.79 25.06
N LEU A 158 -18.05 5.73 25.67
CA LEU A 158 -17.23 4.71 26.35
C LEU A 158 -16.38 3.89 25.36
N GLY A 159 -16.96 3.48 24.24
CA GLY A 159 -16.27 2.73 23.18
C GLY A 159 -15.17 3.52 22.47
N ASN A 160 -15.08 4.82 22.75
CA ASN A 160 -14.12 5.76 22.15
C ASN A 160 -13.05 6.25 23.15
N GLN A 161 -13.17 5.92 24.44
CA GLN A 161 -12.17 6.26 25.45
C GLN A 161 -11.00 5.28 25.39
N HIS A 162 -9.76 5.73 25.29
CA HIS A 162 -8.58 4.85 25.25
C HIS A 162 -8.52 3.93 26.49
N PRO A 163 -8.14 2.63 26.39
CA PRO A 163 -7.90 1.81 27.57
C PRO A 163 -6.77 2.38 28.43
N ASP A 164 -6.87 2.26 29.75
CA ASP A 164 -5.75 2.55 30.63
C ASP A 164 -4.78 1.34 30.61
N PHE A 165 -3.64 1.47 29.94
CA PHE A 165 -2.64 0.41 29.88
C PHE A 165 -1.59 0.51 31.00
N SER A 166 -1.75 1.46 31.92
CA SER A 166 -0.78 1.66 33.00
C SER A 166 -0.92 0.61 34.11
N THR A 167 0.19 0.30 34.75
CA THR A 167 0.24 -0.65 35.88
C THR A 167 -0.34 -0.09 37.18
N THR A 168 -0.70 1.19 37.18
CA THR A 168 -1.16 1.98 38.33
C THR A 168 -2.57 2.54 38.15
N GLY A 169 -3.17 2.35 36.96
CA GLY A 169 -4.43 2.95 36.55
C GLY A 169 -5.67 2.08 36.73
N ALA A 170 -6.69 2.32 35.89
CA ALA A 170 -7.99 1.65 35.99
C ALA A 170 -7.92 0.11 35.85
N ASN A 171 -6.90 -0.39 35.15
CA ASN A 171 -6.65 -1.82 34.94
C ASN A 171 -5.47 -2.36 35.76
N ALA A 172 -5.06 -1.63 36.81
CA ALA A 172 -3.99 -2.08 37.70
C ALA A 172 -4.32 -3.46 38.30
N GLY A 173 -3.38 -4.40 38.18
CA GLY A 173 -3.54 -5.78 38.68
C GLY A 173 -4.09 -6.78 37.66
N ASP A 174 -4.32 -6.37 36.41
CA ASP A 174 -4.64 -7.25 35.28
C ASP A 174 -3.43 -7.35 34.31
N THR A 175 -3.60 -8.11 33.23
CA THR A 175 -2.67 -8.14 32.10
C THR A 175 -2.69 -6.80 31.37
N VAL A 176 -1.56 -6.09 31.39
CA VAL A 176 -1.32 -4.83 30.66
C VAL A 176 -0.06 -4.94 29.80
N LEU A 177 0.27 -3.90 29.04
CA LEU A 177 1.51 -3.83 28.26
C LEU A 177 2.73 -4.07 29.14
N THR A 178 3.66 -4.90 28.66
CA THR A 178 5.01 -4.98 29.24
C THR A 178 5.81 -3.73 28.92
N GLN A 179 6.87 -3.46 29.69
CA GLN A 179 7.75 -2.32 29.42
C GLN A 179 8.41 -2.40 28.03
N ASP A 180 8.82 -3.60 27.61
CA ASP A 180 9.43 -3.80 26.30
C ASP A 180 8.43 -3.50 25.17
N GLN A 181 7.16 -3.94 25.31
CA GLN A 181 6.11 -3.60 24.35
C GLN A 181 5.88 -2.10 24.27
N LEU A 182 5.84 -1.42 25.42
CA LEU A 182 5.64 0.02 25.48
C LEU A 182 6.78 0.78 24.79
N ASP A 183 8.03 0.42 25.11
CA ASP A 183 9.21 1.06 24.52
C ASP A 183 9.28 0.80 23.00
N CYS A 184 8.95 -0.43 22.57
CA CYS A 184 8.96 -0.78 21.16
C CYS A 184 7.78 -0.20 20.36
N LEU A 185 6.61 -0.02 20.98
CA LEU A 185 5.50 0.73 20.38
C LEU A 185 5.88 2.20 20.17
N VAL A 186 6.52 2.83 21.17
CA VAL A 186 7.04 4.20 21.03
C VAL A 186 8.02 4.27 19.87
N ASP A 187 8.98 3.36 19.77
CA ASP A 187 9.93 3.34 18.66
C ASP A 187 9.22 3.14 17.31
N PHE A 188 8.30 2.17 17.18
CA PHE A 188 7.58 1.87 15.94
C PHE A 188 6.71 3.03 15.46
N ILE A 189 5.96 3.68 16.36
CA ILE A 189 5.07 4.78 16.00
C ILE A 189 5.89 5.99 15.52
N ASN A 190 7.04 6.23 16.13
CA ASN A 190 7.93 7.34 15.76
C ASN A 190 8.93 6.98 14.66
N PHE A 191 8.99 5.73 14.21
CA PHE A 191 9.90 5.32 13.15
C PHE A 191 9.39 5.84 11.82
N GLY A 192 10.12 6.81 11.26
CA GLY A 192 9.73 7.50 10.02
C GLY A 192 9.39 6.52 8.90
N ASP A 193 10.22 5.51 8.66
CA ASP A 193 9.98 4.56 7.57
C ASP A 193 8.73 3.67 7.77
N ALA A 194 8.12 3.67 8.96
CA ALA A 194 6.81 3.06 9.22
C ALA A 194 5.64 4.06 9.24
N ASP A 195 5.91 5.36 9.07
CA ASP A 195 4.88 6.39 9.01
C ASP A 195 4.06 6.26 7.70
N PRO A 196 2.73 6.25 7.78
CA PRO A 196 1.83 6.14 6.63
C PRO A 196 2.12 7.13 5.50
N LYS A 197 2.62 8.34 5.81
CA LYS A 197 2.94 9.36 4.80
C LYS A 197 4.12 8.99 3.90
N PHE A 198 4.95 8.02 4.29
CA PHE A 198 5.94 7.44 3.38
C PHE A 198 5.33 6.51 2.35
N TYR A 199 4.27 5.79 2.73
CA TYR A 199 3.59 4.88 1.81
C TYR A 199 2.59 5.58 0.91
N PHE A 200 1.88 6.56 1.46
CA PHE A 200 0.74 7.20 0.83
C PHE A 200 0.97 8.70 0.70
N PHE A 201 1.01 9.21 -0.54
CA PHE A 201 1.09 10.66 -0.78
C PHE A 201 -0.26 11.34 -0.60
N GLY A 202 -1.35 10.57 -0.60
CA GLY A 202 -2.71 11.04 -0.35
C GLY A 202 -3.63 9.88 0.01
N ILE A 203 -4.64 10.18 0.83
CA ILE A 203 -5.72 9.26 1.19
C ILE A 203 -7.01 10.06 0.96
N ASP A 204 -7.82 9.63 0.00
CA ASP A 204 -9.10 10.25 -0.34
C ASP A 204 -10.23 9.47 0.32
N GLU A 205 -10.78 10.08 1.36
CA GLU A 205 -11.82 9.52 2.21
C GLU A 205 -13.23 9.72 1.62
N ASP A 206 -13.39 10.62 0.64
CA ASP A 206 -14.67 10.90 -0.01
C ASP A 206 -15.06 9.77 -0.99
N VAL A 207 -14.08 9.02 -1.48
CA VAL A 207 -14.28 7.82 -2.30
C VAL A 207 -14.63 6.62 -1.42
N ASN A 208 -15.52 5.75 -1.91
CA ASN A 208 -15.93 4.52 -1.24
C ASN A 208 -15.73 3.30 -2.17
N PRO A 209 -14.74 2.42 -1.91
CA PRO A 209 -13.85 2.41 -0.74
C PRO A 209 -12.83 3.56 -0.73
N VAL A 210 -12.17 3.81 0.41
CA VAL A 210 -11.13 4.84 0.57
C VAL A 210 -10.05 4.63 -0.48
N GLN A 211 -9.71 5.69 -1.22
CA GLN A 211 -8.66 5.62 -2.23
C GLN A 211 -7.31 6.00 -1.62
N TYR A 212 -6.32 5.13 -1.78
CA TYR A 212 -4.94 5.37 -1.35
C TYR A 212 -4.08 5.74 -2.56
N GLY A 213 -3.49 6.93 -2.56
CA GLY A 213 -2.45 7.32 -3.51
C GLY A 213 -1.10 6.79 -3.06
N ILE A 214 -0.58 5.77 -3.76
CA ILE A 214 0.70 5.13 -3.44
C ILE A 214 1.87 6.05 -3.81
N HIS A 215 2.87 6.14 -2.93
CA HIS A 215 4.04 7.02 -3.08
C HIS A 215 4.64 6.99 -4.50
N PRO A 216 4.92 8.15 -5.13
CA PRO A 216 5.29 8.24 -6.56
C PRO A 216 6.66 7.62 -6.90
N GLY A 217 7.45 7.27 -5.90
CA GLY A 217 8.68 6.50 -6.07
C GLY A 217 8.46 4.99 -6.26
N ALA A 218 7.21 4.51 -6.31
CA ALA A 218 6.88 3.11 -6.48
C ALA A 218 7.09 2.62 -7.93
N SER A 219 7.34 1.32 -8.09
CA SER A 219 7.50 0.61 -9.35
C SER A 219 6.67 -0.67 -9.36
N ALA A 220 5.60 -0.71 -10.17
CA ALA A 220 4.76 -1.90 -10.30
C ALA A 220 5.54 -3.14 -10.82
N THR A 221 6.57 -2.92 -11.66
CA THR A 221 7.43 -4.01 -12.14
C THR A 221 8.24 -4.64 -11.00
N ALA A 222 8.82 -3.80 -10.13
CA ALA A 222 9.50 -4.28 -8.93
C ALA A 222 8.51 -4.95 -7.97
N GLY A 223 7.30 -4.38 -7.83
CA GLY A 223 6.22 -4.90 -7.00
C GLY A 223 5.77 -6.30 -7.41
N ARG A 224 5.58 -6.52 -8.72
CA ARG A 224 5.28 -7.84 -9.28
C ARG A 224 6.40 -8.84 -9.00
N THR A 225 7.65 -8.42 -9.14
CA THR A 225 8.82 -9.28 -8.86
C THR A 225 8.81 -9.70 -7.40
N PHE A 226 8.65 -8.75 -6.47
CA PHE A 226 8.54 -9.02 -5.04
C PHE A 226 7.37 -9.95 -4.72
N TYR A 227 6.20 -9.70 -5.31
CA TYR A 227 5.01 -10.54 -5.12
C TYR A 227 5.24 -11.99 -5.55
N VAL A 228 5.82 -12.20 -6.74
CA VAL A 228 6.12 -13.53 -7.26
C VAL A 228 7.09 -14.28 -6.36
N GLU A 229 8.10 -13.59 -5.82
CA GLU A 229 9.13 -14.19 -4.98
C GLU A 229 8.65 -14.51 -3.55
N ASN A 230 7.83 -13.62 -2.97
CA ASN A 230 7.56 -13.65 -1.52
C ASN A 230 6.09 -13.92 -1.17
N CYS A 231 5.13 -13.67 -2.07
CA CYS A 231 3.70 -13.74 -1.78
C CYS A 231 2.99 -14.88 -2.51
N LEU A 232 3.34 -15.10 -3.78
CA LEU A 232 2.63 -15.98 -4.71
C LEU A 232 2.45 -17.41 -4.18
N VAL A 233 3.47 -17.98 -3.54
CA VAL A 233 3.42 -19.36 -3.04
C VAL A 233 2.32 -19.59 -1.99
N CYS A 234 1.98 -18.55 -1.23
CA CYS A 234 0.99 -18.60 -0.16
C CYS A 234 -0.36 -18.00 -0.57
N HIS A 235 -0.36 -17.06 -1.51
CA HIS A 235 -1.53 -16.25 -1.87
C HIS A 235 -2.09 -16.51 -3.27
N GLY A 236 -1.36 -17.17 -4.17
CA GLY A 236 -1.76 -17.38 -5.55
C GLY A 236 -1.74 -16.09 -6.37
N GLU A 237 -2.30 -16.14 -7.58
CA GLU A 237 -2.46 -14.93 -8.40
C GLU A 237 -3.39 -13.94 -7.67
N PRO A 238 -3.13 -12.62 -7.74
CA PRO A 238 -3.85 -11.62 -6.93
C PRO A 238 -5.38 -11.67 -7.06
N GLU A 239 -5.88 -11.92 -8.26
CA GLU A 239 -7.29 -11.90 -8.67
C GLU A 239 -8.03 -13.23 -8.47
N GLU A 240 -7.31 -14.29 -8.11
CA GLU A 240 -7.86 -15.64 -8.06
C GLU A 240 -8.14 -16.13 -6.63
N ASP A 241 -9.15 -16.98 -6.50
CA ASP A 241 -9.33 -17.80 -5.30
C ASP A 241 -8.15 -18.75 -5.14
N PHE A 242 -7.43 -18.65 -4.02
CA PHE A 242 -6.30 -19.53 -3.74
C PHE A 242 -6.48 -20.29 -2.43
N GLN A 243 -6.51 -21.63 -2.53
CA GLN A 243 -6.48 -22.54 -1.37
C GLN A 243 -5.07 -22.63 -0.78
N GLY A 244 -4.55 -21.49 -0.35
CA GLY A 244 -3.23 -21.35 0.25
C GLY A 244 -3.25 -21.40 1.78
N ALA A 245 -2.31 -20.68 2.40
CA ALA A 245 -2.07 -20.68 3.84
C ALA A 245 -3.26 -20.20 4.70
N ASN A 246 -4.29 -19.60 4.09
CA ASN A 246 -5.47 -19.07 4.76
C ASN A 246 -6.77 -19.82 4.41
N ASN A 247 -6.68 -21.10 4.03
CA ASN A 247 -7.84 -21.97 3.74
C ASN A 247 -8.82 -21.37 2.71
N GLY A 248 -8.30 -20.76 1.64
CA GLY A 248 -9.15 -20.19 0.59
C GLY A 248 -9.76 -18.83 0.90
N LYS A 249 -9.20 -18.08 1.86
CA LYS A 249 -9.67 -16.73 2.21
C LYS A 249 -8.63 -15.65 1.89
N PRO A 250 -9.05 -14.44 1.47
CA PRO A 250 -10.42 -14.05 1.09
C PRO A 250 -10.88 -14.74 -0.21
N GLN A 251 -12.19 -14.77 -0.44
CA GLN A 251 -12.73 -15.14 -1.74
C GLN A 251 -12.45 -13.99 -2.74
N GLY A 252 -11.94 -14.30 -3.92
CA GLY A 252 -11.47 -13.37 -4.95
C GLY A 252 -10.02 -12.89 -4.77
N GLY A 253 -9.22 -13.61 -3.98
CA GLY A 253 -7.79 -13.32 -3.82
C GLY A 253 -7.48 -12.01 -3.09
N ILE A 254 -6.21 -11.60 -3.12
CA ILE A 254 -5.75 -10.38 -2.45
C ILE A 254 -6.48 -9.14 -2.99
N LEU A 255 -6.81 -9.10 -4.28
CA LEU A 255 -7.49 -7.96 -4.88
C LEU A 255 -8.88 -7.73 -4.28
N SER A 256 -9.66 -8.80 -4.08
CA SER A 256 -10.96 -8.72 -3.40
C SER A 256 -10.85 -8.16 -1.97
N PHE A 257 -9.77 -8.51 -1.25
CA PHE A 257 -9.52 -7.91 0.06
C PHE A 257 -9.16 -6.42 -0.02
N LEU A 258 -8.37 -6.02 -1.01
CA LEU A 258 -7.93 -4.63 -1.21
C LEU A 258 -9.06 -3.68 -1.63
N ALA A 259 -10.17 -4.20 -2.15
CA ALA A 259 -11.36 -3.43 -2.49
C ALA A 259 -12.17 -2.91 -1.28
N GLY A 260 -11.65 -3.04 -0.06
CA GLY A 260 -12.30 -2.57 1.17
C GLY A 260 -11.66 -1.32 1.79
N ASP A 261 -12.43 -0.62 2.60
CA ASP A 261 -11.93 0.50 3.41
C ASP A 261 -10.78 0.09 4.33
N GLY A 262 -9.70 0.87 4.33
CA GLY A 262 -8.52 0.60 5.14
C GLY A 262 -7.74 -0.65 4.75
N ALA A 263 -8.06 -1.28 3.61
CA ALA A 263 -7.45 -2.54 3.23
C ALA A 263 -5.98 -2.36 2.80
N TYR A 264 -5.64 -1.29 2.10
CA TYR A 264 -4.25 -0.98 1.74
C TYR A 264 -3.38 -0.70 2.96
N SER A 265 -3.86 0.11 3.92
CA SER A 265 -3.11 0.37 5.15
C SER A 265 -2.96 -0.90 6.00
N LYS A 266 -3.98 -1.77 6.03
CA LYS A 266 -3.88 -3.10 6.64
C LYS A 266 -2.89 -4.01 5.92
N PHE A 267 -2.92 -4.01 4.59
CA PHE A 267 -2.06 -4.81 3.74
C PHE A 267 -0.61 -4.46 4.01
N VAL A 268 -0.20 -3.20 3.88
CA VAL A 268 1.20 -2.78 4.05
C VAL A 268 1.72 -3.11 5.44
N HIS A 269 0.91 -2.92 6.49
CA HIS A 269 1.34 -3.26 7.84
C HIS A 269 1.65 -4.75 7.97
N LYS A 270 0.74 -5.61 7.49
CA LYS A 270 0.90 -7.07 7.62
C LYS A 270 1.95 -7.63 6.67
N ALA A 271 1.96 -7.16 5.42
CA ALA A 271 2.97 -7.50 4.42
C ALA A 271 4.37 -7.06 4.82
N ARG A 272 4.50 -6.05 5.68
CA ARG A 272 5.80 -5.60 6.16
C ARG A 272 6.24 -6.27 7.45
N TRP A 273 5.36 -6.30 8.45
CA TRP A 273 5.73 -6.64 9.82
C TRP A 273 5.29 -8.04 10.22
N GLY A 274 4.51 -8.69 9.37
CA GLY A 274 3.88 -9.97 9.64
C GLY A 274 2.50 -9.82 10.28
N ASN A 275 1.85 -10.97 10.45
CA ASN A 275 0.53 -11.08 11.01
C ASN A 275 0.57 -12.05 12.22
N PRO A 276 0.33 -11.56 13.44
CA PRO A 276 0.35 -12.38 14.65
C PRO A 276 -0.51 -13.65 14.54
N ASP A 277 -0.05 -14.72 15.20
CA ASP A 277 -0.68 -16.04 15.24
C ASP A 277 -0.83 -16.71 13.86
N THR A 278 -0.01 -16.33 12.87
CA THR A 278 -0.01 -16.93 11.53
C THR A 278 1.39 -17.22 11.00
N ILE A 279 1.48 -17.97 9.90
CA ILE A 279 2.73 -18.24 9.18
C ILE A 279 3.32 -16.99 8.50
N MET A 280 2.54 -15.93 8.32
CA MET A 280 2.98 -14.72 7.63
C MET A 280 3.87 -13.87 8.56
N THR A 281 5.07 -14.35 8.86
CA THR A 281 6.07 -13.62 9.64
C THR A 281 6.91 -12.71 8.75
N ARG A 282 7.57 -11.71 9.35
CA ARG A 282 8.50 -10.82 8.63
C ARG A 282 9.62 -11.58 7.92
N GLU A 283 10.12 -12.68 8.48
CA GLU A 283 11.13 -13.52 7.85
C GLU A 283 10.55 -14.32 6.67
N THR A 284 9.34 -14.86 6.84
CA THR A 284 8.65 -15.64 5.79
C THR A 284 8.38 -14.81 4.53
N ILE A 285 8.14 -13.52 4.68
CA ILE A 285 7.84 -12.59 3.57
C ILE A 285 9.09 -11.84 3.04
N GLY A 286 10.30 -12.28 3.40
CA GLY A 286 11.54 -11.73 2.85
C GLY A 286 12.08 -10.48 3.53
N THR A 287 11.62 -10.15 4.74
CA THR A 287 12.04 -8.98 5.53
C THR A 287 11.94 -7.61 4.81
N PRO A 288 10.80 -7.30 4.16
CA PRO A 288 10.67 -6.15 3.27
C PRO A 288 10.91 -4.81 3.95
N ASN A 289 11.40 -3.85 3.17
CA ASN A 289 11.50 -2.43 3.54
C ASN A 289 10.30 -1.63 2.99
N SER A 290 10.32 -0.31 3.15
CA SER A 290 9.25 0.57 2.65
C SER A 290 9.13 0.59 1.13
N GLN A 291 10.25 0.56 0.40
CA GLN A 291 10.28 0.54 -1.06
C GLN A 291 9.57 -0.70 -1.60
N ASP A 292 9.90 -1.89 -1.08
CA ASP A 292 9.24 -3.15 -1.48
C ASP A 292 7.70 -3.06 -1.31
N MET A 293 7.26 -2.38 -0.24
CA MET A 293 5.85 -2.25 0.08
C MET A 293 5.11 -1.26 -0.82
N ILE A 294 5.69 -0.10 -1.13
CA ILE A 294 5.06 0.83 -2.09
C ILE A 294 5.03 0.23 -3.50
N ASP A 295 6.07 -0.53 -3.88
CA ASP A 295 6.15 -1.21 -5.16
C ASP A 295 5.04 -2.26 -5.30
N VAL A 296 4.89 -3.16 -4.31
CA VAL A 296 3.87 -4.21 -4.37
C VAL A 296 2.45 -3.64 -4.24
N MET A 297 2.24 -2.57 -3.48
CA MET A 297 0.93 -1.91 -3.41
C MET A 297 0.55 -1.28 -4.74
N LEU A 298 1.49 -0.63 -5.44
CA LEU A 298 1.23 -0.08 -6.77
C LEU A 298 0.89 -1.20 -7.76
N TYR A 299 1.67 -2.29 -7.78
CA TYR A 299 1.36 -3.46 -8.60
C TYR A 299 -0.07 -3.98 -8.36
N LEU A 300 -0.45 -4.18 -7.08
CA LEU A 300 -1.78 -4.69 -6.75
C LEU A 300 -2.91 -3.68 -7.05
N GLN A 301 -2.64 -2.37 -6.97
CA GLN A 301 -3.58 -1.32 -7.36
C GLN A 301 -3.79 -1.26 -8.87
N GLU A 302 -2.72 -1.41 -9.66
CA GLU A 302 -2.81 -1.51 -11.11
C GLU A 302 -3.53 -2.80 -11.53
N SER A 303 -3.35 -3.91 -10.82
CA SER A 303 -4.11 -5.14 -11.06
C SER A 303 -5.60 -5.04 -10.70
N LEU A 304 -5.99 -4.07 -9.86
CA LEU A 304 -7.40 -3.77 -9.56
C LEU A 304 -8.06 -2.87 -10.59
N ALA A 305 -7.27 -2.09 -11.33
CA ALA A 305 -7.82 -1.27 -12.41
C ALA A 305 -8.39 -2.23 -13.47
N GLU A 306 -9.68 -2.09 -13.79
CA GLU A 306 -10.28 -2.88 -14.86
C GLU A 306 -9.43 -2.77 -16.14
N ASP A 307 -9.40 -3.84 -16.95
CA ASP A 307 -8.74 -3.86 -18.25
C ASP A 307 -9.04 -2.55 -18.99
N PHE A 308 -7.99 -1.77 -19.26
CA PHE A 308 -8.14 -0.45 -19.85
C PHE A 308 -8.95 -0.55 -21.14
N THR A 309 -10.09 0.13 -21.22
CA THR A 309 -10.88 0.13 -22.45
C THR A 309 -10.59 1.39 -23.25
N VAL A 310 -10.13 1.21 -24.49
CA VAL A 310 -9.90 2.30 -25.44
C VAL A 310 -11.19 3.09 -25.61
N SER A 311 -11.09 4.39 -25.35
CA SER A 311 -12.13 5.39 -25.57
C SER A 311 -11.59 6.52 -26.44
N GLY A 312 -12.47 7.44 -26.87
CA GLY A 312 -12.07 8.62 -27.65
C GLY A 312 -10.97 9.47 -26.98
N GLY A 313 -10.80 9.37 -25.66
CA GLY A 313 -9.75 10.06 -24.89
C GLY A 313 -8.32 9.69 -25.28
N ILE A 314 -8.13 8.52 -25.90
CA ILE A 314 -6.82 8.03 -26.34
C ILE A 314 -6.33 8.68 -27.65
N ALA A 315 -7.17 9.42 -28.36
CA ALA A 315 -6.72 10.17 -29.54
C ALA A 315 -5.65 11.22 -29.15
N GLY A 316 -4.47 11.19 -29.77
CA GLY A 316 -3.37 12.11 -29.51
C GLY A 316 -2.02 11.58 -29.97
N SER A 317 -0.95 12.29 -29.58
CA SER A 317 0.42 11.92 -29.91
C SER A 317 1.06 11.09 -28.80
N TRP A 318 1.72 10.01 -29.19
CA TRP A 318 2.39 9.04 -28.32
C TRP A 318 3.82 8.84 -28.78
N TRP A 319 4.76 8.65 -27.86
CA TRP A 319 6.18 8.63 -28.21
C TRP A 319 7.00 7.89 -27.15
N ASN A 320 8.24 7.54 -27.49
CA ASN A 320 9.19 6.99 -26.53
C ASN A 320 10.34 8.00 -26.32
N PRO A 321 10.62 8.45 -25.09
CA PRO A 321 11.72 9.36 -24.78
C PRO A 321 13.11 8.94 -25.27
N ASP A 322 13.42 7.65 -25.18
CA ASP A 322 14.69 7.08 -25.63
C ASP A 322 14.77 6.97 -27.16
N ARG A 323 13.63 7.17 -27.85
CA ARG A 323 13.50 7.20 -29.31
C ARG A 323 12.98 8.55 -29.83
N SER A 324 13.36 9.63 -29.14
CA SER A 324 12.97 10.99 -29.52
C SER A 324 13.29 11.28 -30.99
N GLY A 325 12.29 11.72 -31.74
CA GLY A 325 12.33 11.85 -33.21
C GLY A 325 11.45 10.84 -33.95
N GLU A 326 10.97 9.80 -33.25
CA GLU A 326 9.91 8.90 -33.68
C GLU A 326 8.63 9.14 -32.86
N GLY A 327 7.49 8.68 -33.36
CA GLY A 327 6.25 8.75 -32.59
C GLY A 327 5.02 8.32 -33.36
N PHE A 328 3.94 8.10 -32.62
CA PHE A 328 2.64 7.70 -33.12
C PHE A 328 1.65 8.86 -32.99
N GLN A 329 0.85 9.08 -34.02
CA GLN A 329 -0.38 9.87 -33.94
C GLN A 329 -1.55 8.89 -33.99
N VAL A 330 -2.45 8.98 -33.01
CA VAL A 330 -3.65 8.16 -32.92
C VAL A 330 -4.86 9.09 -33.02
N ASP A 331 -5.74 8.82 -33.96
CA ASP A 331 -7.03 9.52 -34.07
C ASP A 331 -8.16 8.51 -33.93
N ILE A 332 -9.20 8.87 -33.17
CA ILE A 332 -10.38 8.03 -32.94
C ILE A 332 -11.60 8.76 -33.49
N GLY A 333 -12.24 8.14 -34.49
CA GLY A 333 -13.46 8.63 -35.11
C GLY A 333 -14.73 8.19 -34.38
N GLN A 334 -15.87 8.76 -34.81
CA GLN A 334 -17.17 8.21 -34.46
C GLN A 334 -17.29 6.78 -35.03
N ASP A 335 -18.05 5.91 -34.36
CA ASP A 335 -18.27 4.50 -34.74
C ASP A 335 -17.07 3.54 -34.53
N GLY A 336 -16.05 3.94 -33.77
CA GLY A 336 -14.97 3.04 -33.35
C GLY A 336 -13.84 2.85 -34.38
N ILE A 337 -13.86 3.63 -35.47
CA ILE A 337 -12.79 3.66 -36.47
C ILE A 337 -11.60 4.42 -35.89
N VAL A 338 -10.40 3.86 -36.06
CA VAL A 338 -9.15 4.49 -35.64
C VAL A 338 -8.22 4.68 -36.81
N VAL A 339 -7.42 5.75 -36.76
CA VAL A 339 -6.32 5.99 -37.68
C VAL A 339 -5.04 6.10 -36.84
N VAL A 340 -4.01 5.38 -37.27
CA VAL A 340 -2.69 5.44 -36.64
C VAL A 340 -1.68 5.84 -37.72
N ALA A 341 -0.87 6.85 -37.41
CA ALA A 341 0.33 7.17 -38.17
C ALA A 341 1.56 6.95 -37.29
N PHE A 342 2.55 6.21 -37.78
CA PHE A 342 3.84 6.03 -37.12
C PHE A 342 4.92 6.76 -37.92
N TYR A 343 5.53 7.76 -37.31
CA TYR A 343 6.63 8.54 -37.87
C TYR A 343 7.95 7.92 -37.40
N THR A 344 8.78 7.50 -38.34
CA THR A 344 10.03 6.78 -38.08
C THR A 344 11.06 7.01 -39.20
N TYR A 345 12.09 6.16 -39.29
CA TYR A 345 13.15 6.23 -40.27
C TYR A 345 13.33 4.88 -40.97
N ASP A 346 13.67 4.91 -42.26
CA ASP A 346 14.04 3.72 -43.01
C ASP A 346 15.43 3.22 -42.62
N THR A 347 15.85 2.07 -43.19
CA THR A 347 17.17 1.48 -42.93
C THR A 347 18.35 2.29 -43.49
N GLN A 348 18.09 3.39 -44.22
CA GLN A 348 19.08 4.34 -44.69
C GLN A 348 19.08 5.64 -43.87
N GLY A 349 18.20 5.77 -42.88
CA GLY A 349 18.05 6.96 -42.04
C GLY A 349 17.22 8.08 -42.67
N ASN A 350 16.49 7.83 -43.76
CA ASN A 350 15.54 8.79 -44.29
C ASN A 350 14.23 8.73 -43.49
N GLN A 351 13.54 9.86 -43.37
CA GLN A 351 12.23 9.89 -42.74
C GLN A 351 11.23 9.05 -43.52
N MET A 352 10.47 8.23 -42.80
CA MET A 352 9.36 7.46 -43.32
C MET A 352 8.16 7.59 -42.40
N TRP A 353 6.97 7.38 -42.95
CA TRP A 353 5.77 7.21 -42.14
C TRP A 353 5.01 5.99 -42.60
N LEU A 354 4.48 5.27 -41.63
CA LEU A 354 3.48 4.24 -41.85
C LEU A 354 2.14 4.80 -41.43
N TRP A 355 1.09 4.50 -42.17
CA TRP A 355 -0.26 4.91 -41.80
C TRP A 355 -1.24 3.78 -42.03
N GLY A 356 -2.24 3.68 -41.16
CA GLY A 356 -3.23 2.63 -41.21
C GLY A 356 -4.53 3.06 -40.56
N SER A 357 -5.60 2.36 -40.91
CA SER A 357 -6.89 2.50 -40.24
C SER A 357 -7.40 1.13 -39.81
N GLY A 358 -8.11 1.09 -38.69
CA GLY A 358 -8.66 -0.15 -38.16
C GLY A 358 -9.76 0.13 -37.14
N THR A 359 -9.86 -0.76 -36.17
CA THR A 359 -10.78 -0.66 -35.03
C THR A 359 -10.02 -0.89 -33.73
N TYR A 360 -10.67 -0.60 -32.61
CA TYR A 360 -10.19 -1.03 -31.30
C TYR A 360 -11.09 -2.10 -30.69
N VAL A 361 -10.50 -2.94 -29.84
CA VAL A 361 -11.18 -3.92 -29.00
C VAL A 361 -10.51 -3.85 -27.63
N GLU A 362 -11.29 -3.64 -26.58
CA GLU A 362 -10.79 -3.55 -25.20
C GLU A 362 -9.62 -2.54 -25.12
N ASP A 363 -8.43 -3.02 -24.77
CA ASP A 363 -7.20 -2.25 -24.57
C ASP A 363 -6.39 -2.00 -25.84
N ARG A 364 -6.86 -2.45 -27.02
CA ARG A 364 -6.02 -2.54 -28.22
C ARG A 364 -6.56 -1.80 -29.41
N ILE A 365 -5.66 -1.12 -30.11
CA ILE A 365 -5.83 -0.69 -31.49
C ILE A 365 -5.00 -1.59 -32.40
N ILE A 366 -5.63 -2.17 -33.42
CA ILE A 366 -4.93 -3.00 -34.42
C ILE A 366 -5.17 -2.39 -35.79
N VAL A 367 -4.09 -2.04 -36.50
CA VAL A 367 -4.16 -1.51 -37.87
C VAL A 367 -3.22 -2.23 -38.83
N ASP A 368 -3.70 -2.44 -40.04
CA ASP A 368 -2.84 -2.74 -41.19
C ASP A 368 -2.13 -1.44 -41.60
N ALA A 369 -0.80 -1.46 -41.56
CA ALA A 369 0.03 -0.29 -41.78
C ALA A 369 0.58 -0.27 -43.21
N TYR A 370 0.47 0.88 -43.87
CA TYR A 370 0.90 1.08 -45.24
C TYR A 370 2.07 2.05 -45.32
N LEU A 371 3.07 1.67 -46.10
CA LEU A 371 4.14 2.54 -46.57
C LEU A 371 3.72 3.16 -47.91
N THR A 372 4.00 4.45 -48.12
CA THR A 372 3.65 5.15 -49.35
C THR A 372 4.82 5.91 -49.94
N ASP A 373 4.94 5.87 -51.27
CA ASP A 373 5.95 6.63 -52.01
C ASP A 373 5.43 7.09 -53.40
N GLY A 374 6.33 7.64 -54.23
CA GLY A 374 6.14 7.88 -55.66
C GLY A 374 5.63 9.28 -56.02
N ALA A 375 4.68 9.84 -55.26
CA ALA A 375 4.13 11.16 -55.54
C ALA A 375 5.06 12.32 -55.11
N MET A 376 4.90 13.48 -55.75
CA MET A 376 5.65 14.71 -55.46
C MET A 376 4.73 15.82 -54.91
N TYR A 377 5.30 16.73 -54.12
CA TYR A 377 4.59 17.89 -53.56
C TYR A 377 4.29 18.97 -54.61
N GLY A 378 3.16 19.68 -54.44
CA GLY A 378 2.83 20.89 -55.21
C GLY A 378 2.04 20.62 -56.50
N GLU A 379 2.21 21.48 -57.51
CA GLU A 379 1.46 21.41 -58.79
C GLU A 379 1.73 20.12 -59.58
N VAL A 380 2.82 19.42 -59.27
CA VAL A 380 3.21 18.15 -59.90
C VAL A 380 2.61 16.91 -59.20
N PHE A 381 1.78 17.11 -58.17
CA PHE A 381 1.11 16.01 -57.48
C PHE A 381 0.17 15.25 -58.42
N ASP A 382 0.43 13.96 -58.60
CA ASP A 382 -0.42 13.03 -59.34
C ASP A 382 -0.88 11.90 -58.39
N PRO A 383 -2.19 11.77 -58.10
CA PRO A 383 -2.69 10.71 -57.24
C PRO A 383 -2.45 9.30 -57.80
N LEU A 384 -2.26 9.15 -59.12
CA LEU A 384 -1.91 7.87 -59.75
C LEU A 384 -0.45 7.48 -59.55
N ALA A 385 0.40 8.42 -59.15
CA ALA A 385 1.80 8.16 -58.81
C ALA A 385 1.98 7.70 -57.34
N VAL A 386 0.92 7.70 -56.52
CA VAL A 386 0.98 7.25 -55.12
C VAL A 386 0.97 5.73 -55.06
N ASN A 387 2.11 5.13 -54.77
CA ASN A 387 2.17 3.70 -54.44
C ASN A 387 1.81 3.49 -52.97
N ARG A 388 1.14 2.37 -52.68
CA ARG A 388 0.77 1.95 -51.33
C ARG A 388 1.19 0.50 -51.14
N TYR A 389 2.09 0.27 -50.20
CA TYR A 389 2.58 -1.05 -49.86
C TYR A 389 2.09 -1.42 -48.48
N LEU A 390 1.45 -2.59 -48.34
CA LEU A 390 1.02 -3.08 -47.03
C LEU A 390 2.26 -3.57 -46.28
N TRP A 391 2.83 -2.70 -45.47
CA TRP A 391 4.09 -2.92 -44.76
C TRP A 391 3.98 -4.02 -43.71
N GLY A 392 2.88 -4.04 -42.96
CA GLY A 392 2.74 -4.91 -41.80
C GLY A 392 1.54 -4.56 -40.94
N THR A 393 1.61 -4.95 -39.67
CA THR A 393 0.60 -4.67 -38.65
C THR A 393 1.21 -3.83 -37.54
N ILE A 394 0.48 -2.81 -37.09
CA ILE A 394 0.78 -2.06 -35.87
C ILE A 394 -0.31 -2.37 -34.85
N THR A 395 0.10 -2.86 -33.69
CA THR A 395 -0.78 -3.07 -32.53
C THR A 395 -0.36 -2.11 -31.42
N LEU A 396 -1.27 -1.23 -30.98
CA LEU A 396 -1.08 -0.41 -29.79
C LEU A 396 -1.89 -1.03 -28.65
N ILE A 397 -1.26 -1.24 -27.50
CA ILE A 397 -1.88 -1.84 -26.32
C ILE A 397 -1.76 -0.84 -25.17
N PHE A 398 -2.90 -0.35 -24.70
CA PHE A 398 -2.98 0.73 -23.72
C PHE A 398 -3.12 0.17 -22.33
N GLU A 399 -2.30 0.69 -21.41
CA GLU A 399 -2.30 0.29 -20.00
C GLU A 399 -2.98 1.37 -19.15
N THR A 400 -2.81 2.63 -19.55
CA THR A 400 -3.47 3.79 -18.94
C THR A 400 -3.75 4.86 -20.02
N CYS A 401 -4.31 5.99 -19.59
CA CYS A 401 -4.40 7.20 -20.43
C CYS A 401 -3.04 7.78 -20.85
N TYR A 402 -1.93 7.32 -20.26
CA TYR A 402 -0.60 7.90 -20.40
C TYR A 402 0.49 6.92 -20.81
N THR A 403 0.22 5.62 -20.70
CA THR A 403 1.18 4.54 -20.99
C THR A 403 0.56 3.50 -21.92
N ALA A 404 1.35 3.05 -22.88
CA ALA A 404 1.01 2.00 -23.82
C ALA A 404 2.27 1.32 -24.35
N ARG A 405 2.11 0.24 -25.11
CA ARG A 405 3.17 -0.35 -25.93
C ARG A 405 2.72 -0.48 -27.38
N ALA A 406 3.65 -0.27 -28.30
CA ALA A 406 3.46 -0.48 -29.73
C ALA A 406 4.21 -1.74 -30.17
N GLU A 407 3.48 -2.68 -30.77
CA GLU A 407 4.04 -3.87 -31.41
C GLU A 407 4.00 -3.67 -32.93
N LEU A 408 5.18 -3.69 -33.55
CA LEU A 408 5.38 -3.46 -34.98
C LEU A 408 5.76 -4.79 -35.65
N LEU A 409 4.92 -5.30 -36.54
CA LEU A 409 5.12 -6.57 -37.20
C LEU A 409 5.15 -6.39 -38.74
N PRO A 410 6.34 -6.28 -39.35
CA PRO A 410 6.46 -6.22 -40.81
C PRO A 410 6.08 -7.55 -41.46
N LYS A 411 5.53 -7.48 -42.67
CA LYS A 411 5.27 -8.66 -43.49
C LYS A 411 6.57 -9.34 -43.93
N PRO A 412 6.54 -10.62 -44.33
CA PRO A 412 7.73 -11.34 -44.79
C PRO A 412 8.50 -10.64 -45.93
N GLU A 413 7.81 -9.88 -46.78
CA GLU A 413 8.40 -9.08 -47.86
C GLU A 413 9.21 -7.87 -47.35
N PHE A 414 8.92 -7.37 -46.15
CA PHE A 414 9.64 -6.28 -45.48
C PHE A 414 10.59 -6.77 -44.38
N ALA A 415 10.50 -8.04 -43.97
CA ALA A 415 11.22 -8.60 -42.83
C ALA A 415 12.75 -8.66 -43.00
N SER A 416 13.28 -8.52 -44.22
CA SER A 416 14.72 -8.40 -44.46
C SER A 416 15.27 -7.00 -44.18
N GLU A 417 14.39 -6.00 -44.13
CA GLU A 417 14.74 -4.59 -43.93
C GLU A 417 14.28 -4.12 -42.55
N PHE A 418 13.10 -4.56 -42.11
CA PHE A 418 12.50 -4.14 -40.85
C PHE A 418 12.40 -5.34 -39.91
N GLU A 419 12.94 -5.19 -38.70
CA GLU A 419 12.73 -6.16 -37.64
C GLU A 419 11.39 -5.92 -36.93
N SER A 420 10.87 -6.96 -36.28
CA SER A 420 9.72 -6.78 -35.38
C SER A 420 10.17 -6.05 -34.12
N LEU A 421 9.40 -5.06 -33.69
CA LEU A 421 9.74 -4.22 -32.54
C LEU A 421 8.60 -4.14 -31.55
N VAL A 422 8.94 -4.08 -30.27
CA VAL A 422 8.02 -3.71 -29.19
C VAL A 422 8.58 -2.44 -28.55
N ILE A 423 7.81 -1.37 -28.58
CA ILE A 423 8.24 -0.04 -28.13
C ILE A 423 7.29 0.43 -27.03
N PRO A 424 7.73 0.60 -25.77
CA PRO A 424 6.93 1.29 -24.77
C PRO A 424 6.76 2.75 -25.19
N ILE A 425 5.56 3.28 -25.09
CA ILE A 425 5.21 4.64 -25.52
C ILE A 425 4.42 5.34 -24.42
N THR A 426 4.66 6.64 -24.29
CA THR A 426 3.96 7.53 -23.37
C THR A 426 3.25 8.63 -24.13
N ARG A 427 2.23 9.19 -23.49
CA ARG A 427 1.44 10.29 -24.01
C ARG A 427 2.25 11.59 -24.03
N LEU A 428 2.24 12.31 -25.16
CA LEU A 428 2.98 13.57 -25.28
C LEU A 428 2.27 14.75 -24.59
N ILE A 429 0.94 14.77 -24.63
CA ILE A 429 0.12 15.87 -24.11
C ILE A 429 -1.05 15.28 -23.32
N ASP A 430 -1.33 15.89 -22.17
CA ASP A 430 -2.45 15.53 -21.30
C ASP A 430 -3.78 15.43 -22.08
N PRO A 431 -4.51 14.31 -21.97
CA PRO A 431 -5.77 14.12 -22.66
C PRO A 431 -6.88 14.94 -22.00
N ILE A 432 -7.77 15.53 -22.81
CA ILE A 432 -8.90 16.33 -22.31
C ILE A 432 -9.95 15.44 -21.62
N ASN A 433 -10.23 14.24 -22.15
CA ASN A 433 -11.30 13.35 -21.67
C ASN A 433 -10.88 11.87 -21.78
N CYS A 434 -9.93 11.40 -20.97
CA CYS A 434 -9.59 9.98 -20.86
C CYS A 434 -9.80 9.50 -19.42
N GLU A 435 -10.65 8.49 -19.24
CA GLU A 435 -10.95 7.85 -17.98
C GLU A 435 -10.37 6.43 -18.02
N GLY A 436 -9.48 6.07 -17.09
CA GLY A 436 -8.80 4.76 -17.09
C GLY A 436 -7.36 4.74 -16.59
N GLY A 437 -6.88 5.77 -15.90
CA GLY A 437 -5.57 5.75 -15.24
C GLY A 437 -5.07 7.17 -15.00
N GLN A 438 -4.73 7.50 -13.76
CA GLN A 438 -4.21 8.83 -13.42
C GLN A 438 -2.82 9.02 -14.02
N ALA A 439 -2.57 10.15 -14.67
CA ALA A 439 -1.21 10.64 -14.81
C ALA A 439 -0.79 11.22 -13.47
N THR A 440 0.37 10.79 -13.02
CA THR A 440 1.29 11.71 -12.38
C THR A 440 1.65 12.79 -13.40
N SER A 441 1.08 13.98 -13.27
CA SER A 441 1.42 15.11 -14.12
C SER A 441 2.93 15.38 -14.01
N LEU A 442 3.67 15.15 -15.08
CA LEU A 442 5.03 15.67 -15.22
C LEU A 442 4.93 17.16 -15.55
N GLN A 443 5.21 18.01 -14.57
CA GLN A 443 5.61 19.41 -14.80
C GLN A 443 7.12 19.50 -14.94
#